data_AF-A0A0V1KP64-F1
#
_entry.id   AF-A0A0V1KP64-F1
#
_cell.length_a   1.000
_cell.length_b   1.000
_cell.length_c   1.000
_cell.angle_alpha   90.00
_cell.angle_beta   90.00
_cell.angle_gamma   90.00
#
_symmetry.space_group_name_H-M   'P 1'
#
loop_
_entity.id
_entity.type
_entity.pdbx_description
1 polymer ?
#
loop_
_entity_poly.entity_id
_entity_poly.type
_entity_poly.pdbx_seq_one_letter_code
_entity_poly.pdbx_strand_id
1 'polypeptide(L)'
;MISEIYQKIISKQLKKTIKVWSRRDKKLKANCKIPGRHILLVSSPISVDNQASSLEKDVTNWLIPENGDIFCAVDKPYAISQKYEPAVAVCIQLANIFARFNTIAAKTSKCKVADGNADADWVVLYKPPGEKRGKILVPPGDAWADNPQDLERAADHSFAKALESVAQNHQDKRFFAYNNAAPGVVILDTTAPADAAAWIVHTVPDYPKPKVAYTFPASEYANGHLLLCLTISESQIEPIAVALFVAAPFIYYNDVPDAEVNTRPTLKKLLNGETAIKPPFLTKQNIVTQGAPAIPVQVFSKSERSKYEIYQKIISKQLKKTIKVWSRRDKKLKANCKIPGRHILLVSSPISVDNQASSLEKDVTNWLIPENGDIFCAVDKPYAISQKYEPAVAVCIQLANIFARFNTIAAKVDSCS
;
A
#
# COMPACT_ATOMS: atom_id res chain seq x y z
N MET A 1 -17.29 8.12 -36.78
CA MET A 1 -17.01 7.01 -35.84
C MET A 1 -15.54 6.65 -35.95
N ILE A 2 -14.79 6.71 -34.86
CA ILE A 2 -13.33 6.52 -34.84
C ILE A 2 -13.06 4.99 -34.89
N SER A 3 -12.27 4.51 -35.85
CA SER A 3 -12.20 3.08 -36.21
C SER A 3 -10.77 2.65 -36.51
N GLU A 4 -10.09 2.11 -35.50
CA GLU A 4 -8.73 1.60 -35.59
C GLU A 4 -8.71 0.05 -35.53
N ILE A 5 -7.57 -0.58 -35.84
CA ILE A 5 -7.40 -2.04 -36.00
C ILE A 5 -7.86 -2.84 -34.75
N TYR A 6 -7.62 -2.34 -33.56
CA TYR A 6 -7.97 -2.97 -32.29
C TYR A 6 -9.49 -3.08 -32.13
N GLN A 7 -10.25 -2.01 -32.36
CA GLN A 7 -11.70 -2.01 -32.18
C GLN A 7 -12.45 -2.69 -33.33
N LYS A 8 -12.15 -2.38 -34.59
CA LYS A 8 -12.98 -2.85 -35.71
C LYS A 8 -12.58 -4.20 -36.25
N ILE A 9 -11.34 -4.60 -36.09
CA ILE A 9 -10.85 -5.87 -36.61
C ILE A 9 -10.67 -6.83 -35.44
N ILE A 10 -9.71 -6.58 -34.54
CA ILE A 10 -9.30 -7.58 -33.54
C ILE A 10 -10.41 -7.85 -32.52
N SER A 11 -10.94 -6.84 -31.83
CA SER A 11 -12.01 -7.02 -30.84
C SER A 11 -13.29 -7.63 -31.44
N LYS A 12 -13.61 -7.30 -32.70
CA LYS A 12 -14.75 -7.90 -33.41
C LYS A 12 -14.53 -9.37 -33.75
N GLN A 13 -13.33 -9.73 -34.21
CA GLN A 13 -12.99 -11.10 -34.57
C GLN A 13 -12.91 -12.00 -33.33
N LEU A 14 -12.22 -11.54 -32.28
CA LEU A 14 -12.07 -12.30 -31.04
C LEU A 14 -13.36 -12.39 -30.22
N LYS A 15 -14.29 -11.44 -30.41
CA LYS A 15 -15.56 -11.34 -29.65
C LYS A 15 -15.38 -11.34 -28.13
N LYS A 16 -14.23 -10.86 -27.65
CA LYS A 16 -13.87 -10.79 -26.23
C LYS A 16 -13.48 -9.37 -25.83
N THR A 17 -13.55 -9.09 -24.53
CA THR A 17 -12.83 -7.95 -23.94
C THR A 17 -11.33 -8.14 -24.16
N ILE A 18 -10.63 -7.09 -24.55
CA ILE A 18 -9.18 -7.10 -24.77
C ILE A 18 -8.49 -6.11 -23.84
N LYS A 19 -7.34 -6.50 -23.28
CA LYS A 19 -6.40 -5.62 -22.58
C LYS A 19 -5.30 -5.24 -23.57
N VAL A 20 -5.08 -3.94 -23.77
CA VAL A 20 -4.15 -3.39 -24.77
C VAL A 20 -3.02 -2.65 -24.09
N TRP A 21 -1.78 -3.03 -24.40
CA TRP A 21 -0.58 -2.25 -24.12
C TRP A 21 -0.09 -1.65 -25.43
N SER A 22 -0.05 -0.32 -25.48
CA SER A 22 0.36 0.42 -26.67
C SER A 22 0.51 1.89 -26.32
N ARG A 23 1.49 2.55 -26.97
CA ARG A 23 1.52 4.02 -27.02
C ARG A 23 0.20 4.54 -27.56
N ARG A 24 -0.30 5.61 -26.96
CA ARG A 24 -1.64 6.10 -27.24
C ARG A 24 -1.70 7.61 -27.18
N ASP A 25 -2.53 8.19 -28.03
CA ASP A 25 -2.84 9.60 -27.98
C ASP A 25 -3.82 9.90 -26.82
N LYS A 26 -3.91 11.17 -26.40
CA LYS A 26 -4.86 11.58 -25.35
C LYS A 26 -6.33 11.51 -25.80
N LYS A 27 -6.60 11.11 -27.04
CA LYS A 27 -7.94 11.17 -27.65
C LYS A 27 -8.65 9.82 -27.57
N LEU A 28 -7.94 8.70 -27.74
CA LEU A 28 -8.49 7.37 -27.52
C LEU A 28 -8.43 6.97 -26.04
N LYS A 29 -9.59 6.61 -25.49
CA LYS A 29 -9.74 6.10 -24.12
C LYS A 29 -10.16 4.63 -24.15
N ALA A 30 -10.15 4.00 -22.97
CA ALA A 30 -10.80 2.71 -22.78
C ALA A 30 -12.25 2.78 -23.29
N ASN A 31 -12.71 1.71 -23.95
CA ASN A 31 -14.01 1.69 -24.61
C ASN A 31 -14.87 0.56 -24.04
N CYS A 32 -15.88 0.93 -23.25
CA CYS A 32 -16.81 -0.01 -22.61
C CYS A 32 -18.23 0.07 -23.19
N LYS A 33 -18.38 0.55 -24.44
CA LYS A 33 -19.71 0.76 -25.05
C LYS A 33 -20.44 -0.52 -25.46
N ILE A 34 -19.71 -1.63 -25.61
CA ILE A 34 -20.27 -2.91 -26.06
C ILE A 34 -20.13 -3.93 -24.93
N PRO A 35 -21.25 -4.41 -24.33
CA PRO A 35 -21.21 -5.41 -23.28
C PRO A 35 -20.39 -6.65 -23.70
N GLY A 36 -19.47 -7.09 -22.84
CA GLY A 36 -18.61 -8.26 -23.04
C GLY A 36 -17.50 -8.09 -24.10
N ARG A 37 -17.36 -6.90 -24.70
CA ARG A 37 -16.33 -6.58 -25.70
C ARG A 37 -15.72 -5.21 -25.41
N HIS A 38 -15.12 -5.09 -24.21
CA HIS A 38 -14.46 -3.86 -23.82
C HIS A 38 -13.04 -3.79 -24.39
N ILE A 39 -12.55 -2.57 -24.59
CA ILE A 39 -11.11 -2.32 -24.77
C ILE A 39 -10.62 -1.69 -23.48
N LEU A 40 -9.87 -2.49 -22.72
CA LEU A 40 -9.19 -2.08 -21.50
C LEU A 40 -7.76 -1.70 -21.84
N LEU A 41 -7.25 -0.64 -21.22
CA LEU A 41 -5.88 -0.20 -21.42
C LEU A 41 -5.04 -0.72 -20.25
N VAL A 42 -3.91 -1.33 -20.56
CA VAL A 42 -2.93 -1.73 -19.55
C VAL A 42 -2.29 -0.47 -18.96
N SER A 43 -2.21 -0.43 -17.63
CA SER A 43 -1.67 0.70 -16.87
C SER A 43 -0.15 0.69 -16.88
N SER A 44 0.45 1.82 -17.22
CA SER A 44 1.90 2.05 -17.12
C SER A 44 2.32 2.35 -15.68
N PRO A 45 3.52 1.93 -15.26
CA PRO A 45 4.44 1.02 -15.96
C PRO A 45 3.99 -0.44 -15.87
N ILE A 46 4.47 -1.27 -16.80
CA ILE A 46 4.46 -2.74 -16.69
C ILE A 46 5.81 -3.25 -16.18
N SER A 47 5.81 -4.47 -15.65
CA SER A 47 7.02 -5.23 -15.31
C SER A 47 7.25 -6.32 -16.34
N VAL A 48 8.48 -6.44 -16.85
CA VAL A 48 8.92 -7.64 -17.57
C VAL A 48 10.17 -8.15 -16.86
N ASP A 49 10.06 -9.30 -16.17
CA ASP A 49 11.16 -9.89 -15.37
C ASP A 49 11.84 -8.87 -14.43
N ASN A 50 11.03 -8.11 -13.67
CA ASN A 50 11.46 -7.05 -12.75
C ASN A 50 12.10 -5.81 -13.42
N GLN A 51 11.99 -5.68 -14.74
CA GLN A 51 12.40 -4.48 -15.46
C GLN A 51 11.19 -3.62 -15.80
N ALA A 52 11.24 -2.33 -15.41
CA ALA A 52 10.22 -1.35 -15.79
C ALA A 52 10.17 -1.13 -17.29
N SER A 53 8.97 -1.17 -17.83
CA SER A 53 8.67 -0.57 -19.12
C SER A 53 7.53 0.43 -18.96
N SER A 54 7.81 1.71 -19.21
CA SER A 54 6.81 2.77 -19.21
C SER A 54 6.28 2.99 -20.62
N LEU A 55 5.03 3.42 -20.78
CA LEU A 55 4.44 3.69 -22.10
C LEU A 55 5.24 4.70 -22.91
N GLU A 56 5.91 5.67 -22.26
CA GLU A 56 6.72 6.69 -22.93
C GLU A 56 8.00 6.11 -23.53
N LYS A 57 8.53 5.03 -22.94
CA LYS A 57 9.79 4.40 -23.35
C LYS A 57 9.58 3.10 -24.14
N ASP A 58 8.41 2.51 -24.04
CA ASP A 58 8.03 1.29 -24.75
C ASP A 58 7.36 1.61 -26.08
N VAL A 59 7.88 1.10 -27.19
CA VAL A 59 7.27 1.24 -28.53
C VAL A 59 6.42 0.02 -28.92
N THR A 60 6.42 -1.03 -28.10
CA THR A 60 5.69 -2.26 -28.39
C THR A 60 4.19 -2.02 -28.34
N ASN A 61 3.47 -2.75 -29.19
CA ASN A 61 2.02 -2.77 -29.14
C ASN A 61 1.54 -4.22 -29.14
N TRP A 62 0.81 -4.58 -28.10
CA TRP A 62 0.29 -5.91 -27.92
C TRP A 62 -1.03 -5.89 -27.19
N LEU A 63 -1.76 -6.99 -27.31
CA LEU A 63 -3.01 -7.18 -26.59
C LEU A 63 -3.22 -8.65 -26.24
N ILE A 64 -4.06 -8.83 -25.22
CA ILE A 64 -4.55 -10.14 -24.79
C ILE A 64 -6.07 -10.06 -24.58
N PRO A 65 -6.86 -11.07 -25.01
CA PRO A 65 -8.27 -11.16 -24.67
C PRO A 65 -8.48 -11.73 -23.26
N GLU A 66 -9.48 -11.27 -22.53
CA GLU A 66 -9.87 -11.88 -21.25
C GLU A 66 -10.34 -13.32 -21.42
N ASN A 67 -10.04 -14.19 -20.45
CA ASN A 67 -10.41 -15.61 -20.45
C ASN A 67 -10.05 -16.32 -21.77
N GLY A 68 -8.84 -16.11 -22.25
CA GLY A 68 -8.35 -16.68 -23.51
C GLY A 68 -6.98 -17.32 -23.36
N ASP A 69 -6.44 -17.74 -24.49
CA ASP A 69 -5.12 -18.36 -24.67
C ASP A 69 -4.38 -17.70 -25.86
N ILE A 70 -4.84 -16.51 -26.25
CA ILE A 70 -4.35 -15.76 -27.41
C ILE A 70 -3.51 -14.57 -26.95
N PHE A 71 -2.37 -14.37 -27.59
CA PHE A 71 -1.60 -13.13 -27.53
C PHE A 71 -1.54 -12.54 -28.93
N CYS A 72 -1.69 -11.22 -29.07
CA CYS A 72 -1.46 -10.56 -30.35
C CYS A 72 -0.41 -9.45 -30.23
N ALA A 73 0.52 -9.43 -31.17
CA ALA A 73 1.40 -8.29 -31.42
C ALA A 73 0.83 -7.47 -32.59
N VAL A 74 0.92 -6.14 -32.49
CA VAL A 74 0.38 -5.20 -33.47
C VAL A 74 1.48 -4.23 -33.88
N ASP A 75 1.63 -3.98 -35.18
CA ASP A 75 2.66 -3.10 -35.72
C ASP A 75 2.37 -1.61 -35.47
N LYS A 76 1.10 -1.25 -35.26
CA LYS A 76 0.65 0.13 -35.06
C LYS A 76 0.13 0.41 -33.64
N PRO A 77 0.34 1.64 -33.15
CA PRO A 77 -0.15 2.04 -31.84
C PRO A 77 -1.68 2.21 -31.80
N TYR A 78 -2.25 2.12 -30.61
CA TYR A 78 -3.64 2.47 -30.33
C TYR A 78 -3.79 4.00 -30.32
N ALA A 79 -3.84 4.59 -31.52
CA ALA A 79 -3.95 6.03 -31.76
C ALA A 79 -4.97 6.34 -32.86
N ILE A 80 -5.57 7.54 -32.84
CA ILE A 80 -6.52 7.98 -33.88
C ILE A 80 -5.85 8.03 -35.26
N SER A 81 -4.57 8.37 -35.33
CA SER A 81 -3.81 8.42 -36.58
C SER A 81 -3.76 7.07 -37.30
N GLN A 82 -3.82 5.96 -36.56
CA GLN A 82 -3.77 4.61 -37.12
C GLN A 82 -4.85 4.37 -38.19
N LYS A 83 -5.99 5.05 -38.15
CA LYS A 83 -7.05 4.94 -39.17
C LYS A 83 -6.57 5.19 -40.61
N TYR A 84 -5.54 6.00 -40.76
CA TYR A 84 -5.03 6.44 -42.05
C TYR A 84 -3.77 5.67 -42.44
N GLU A 85 -3.41 4.64 -41.67
CA GLU A 85 -2.21 3.83 -41.86
C GLU A 85 -2.57 2.35 -41.98
N PRO A 86 -1.97 1.61 -42.93
CA PRO A 86 -2.01 0.15 -42.90
C PRO A 86 -1.50 -0.38 -41.56
N ALA A 87 -2.13 -1.45 -41.08
CA ALA A 87 -1.73 -2.12 -39.84
C ALA A 87 -1.92 -3.63 -39.96
N VAL A 88 -1.08 -4.36 -39.25
CA VAL A 88 -1.06 -5.81 -39.15
C VAL A 88 -1.07 -6.22 -37.69
N ALA A 89 -1.87 -7.23 -37.39
CA ALA A 89 -1.84 -7.90 -36.10
C ALA A 89 -1.54 -9.38 -36.31
N VAL A 90 -0.55 -9.89 -35.59
CA VAL A 90 -0.23 -11.31 -35.53
C VAL A 90 -0.72 -11.84 -34.21
N CYS A 91 -1.70 -12.75 -34.26
CA CYS A 91 -2.28 -13.40 -33.08
C CYS A 91 -1.84 -14.85 -33.02
N ILE A 92 -1.31 -15.28 -31.88
CA ILE A 92 -0.88 -16.65 -31.61
C ILE A 92 -1.68 -17.22 -30.45
N GLN A 93 -2.12 -18.47 -30.59
CA GLN A 93 -2.85 -19.21 -29.57
C GLN A 93 -1.86 -20.10 -28.80
N LEU A 94 -1.28 -19.56 -27.73
CA LEU A 94 -0.29 -20.22 -26.89
C LEU A 94 -0.50 -19.82 -25.43
N ALA A 95 -1.08 -20.73 -24.64
CA ALA A 95 -1.47 -20.49 -23.24
C ALA A 95 -0.33 -19.94 -22.37
N ASN A 96 0.91 -20.42 -22.57
CA ASN A 96 2.08 -19.97 -21.82
C ASN A 96 2.45 -18.50 -22.11
N ILE A 97 2.34 -18.06 -23.37
CA ILE A 97 2.61 -16.67 -23.74
C ILE A 97 1.48 -15.77 -23.25
N PHE A 98 0.23 -16.21 -23.45
CA PHE A 98 -0.93 -15.53 -22.90
C PHE A 98 -0.79 -15.33 -21.38
N ALA A 99 -0.45 -16.37 -20.62
CA ALA A 99 -0.30 -16.30 -19.18
C ALA A 99 0.75 -15.26 -18.76
N ARG A 100 1.92 -15.25 -19.41
CA ARG A 100 2.98 -14.26 -19.15
C ARG A 100 2.50 -12.83 -19.41
N PHE A 101 1.92 -12.57 -20.58
CA PHE A 101 1.42 -11.22 -20.90
C PHE A 101 0.19 -10.82 -20.08
N ASN A 102 -0.62 -11.78 -19.62
CA ASN A 102 -1.72 -11.52 -18.70
C ASN A 102 -1.22 -11.14 -17.30
N THR A 103 -0.13 -11.73 -16.83
CA THR A 103 0.58 -11.28 -15.62
C THR A 103 1.18 -9.89 -15.80
N ILE A 104 1.81 -9.60 -16.95
CA ILE A 104 2.34 -8.26 -17.26
C ILE A 104 1.22 -7.21 -17.29
N ALA A 105 0.07 -7.57 -17.88
CA ALA A 105 -1.13 -6.74 -17.93
C ALA A 105 -1.91 -6.70 -16.61
N ALA A 106 -1.53 -7.52 -15.62
CA ALA A 106 -2.27 -7.65 -14.39
C ALA A 106 -2.19 -6.36 -13.58
N LYS A 107 -3.36 -5.91 -13.14
CA LYS A 107 -3.50 -4.85 -12.17
C LYS A 107 -3.02 -5.37 -10.83
N THR A 108 -2.37 -4.53 -10.04
CA THR A 108 -1.76 -5.00 -8.80
C THR A 108 -2.72 -4.94 -7.61
N SER A 109 -2.55 -5.91 -6.71
CA SER A 109 -2.99 -5.90 -5.31
C SER A 109 -1.80 -6.10 -4.38
N LYS A 110 -0.58 -5.75 -4.82
CA LYS A 110 0.67 -5.94 -4.08
C LYS A 110 1.40 -4.60 -3.94
N CYS A 111 2.29 -4.54 -2.95
CA CYS A 111 3.22 -3.43 -2.84
C CYS A 111 4.19 -3.41 -4.01
N LYS A 112 4.79 -2.26 -4.27
CA LYS A 112 5.66 -2.07 -5.43
C LYS A 112 7.01 -1.52 -5.04
N VAL A 113 8.06 -1.91 -5.76
CA VAL A 113 9.39 -1.30 -5.62
C VAL A 113 9.34 0.19 -6.00
N ALA A 114 10.44 0.91 -5.79
CA ALA A 114 10.46 2.37 -5.75
C ALA A 114 9.85 3.05 -6.99
N ASP A 115 10.14 2.55 -8.18
CA ASP A 115 9.65 3.06 -9.47
C ASP A 115 8.27 2.49 -9.88
N GLY A 116 7.65 1.67 -9.02
CA GLY A 116 6.37 1.03 -9.29
C GLY A 116 6.45 -0.19 -10.20
N ASN A 117 7.64 -0.62 -10.61
CA ASN A 117 7.77 -1.53 -11.75
C ASN A 117 7.65 -3.01 -11.43
N ALA A 118 7.79 -3.43 -10.18
CA ALA A 118 7.85 -4.82 -9.77
C ALA A 118 7.18 -4.97 -8.40
N ASP A 119 6.76 -6.19 -8.09
CA ASP A 119 6.19 -6.49 -6.78
C ASP A 119 7.27 -6.37 -5.70
N ALA A 120 6.91 -5.76 -4.58
CA ALA A 120 7.72 -5.71 -3.38
C ALA A 120 6.96 -6.44 -2.26
N ASP A 121 7.69 -7.12 -1.39
CA ASP A 121 7.10 -7.78 -0.24
C ASP A 121 6.63 -6.78 0.83
N TRP A 122 7.37 -5.69 0.98
CA TRP A 122 7.07 -4.58 1.87
C TRP A 122 7.63 -3.28 1.30
N VAL A 123 7.11 -2.14 1.74
CA VAL A 123 7.65 -0.82 1.38
C VAL A 123 7.46 0.14 2.55
N VAL A 124 8.49 0.90 2.90
CA VAL A 124 8.36 2.04 3.82
C VAL A 124 8.71 3.31 3.09
N LEU A 125 7.80 4.29 3.07
CA LEU A 125 8.09 5.63 2.60
C LEU A 125 7.99 6.61 3.76
N TYR A 126 9.05 7.39 3.96
CA TYR A 126 9.10 8.51 4.87
C TYR A 126 9.16 9.79 4.04
N LYS A 127 8.18 10.67 4.18
CA LYS A 127 8.15 11.98 3.52
C LYS A 127 8.46 13.06 4.55
N PRO A 128 9.68 13.60 4.64
CA PRO A 128 9.99 14.68 5.57
C PRO A 128 9.17 15.96 5.29
N PRO A 129 9.05 16.86 6.28
CA PRO A 129 8.32 18.12 6.11
C PRO A 129 8.93 19.01 5.02
N GLY A 130 8.11 19.57 4.14
CA GLY A 130 8.53 20.42 3.02
C GLY A 130 8.93 19.64 1.76
N GLU A 131 9.13 18.33 1.86
CA GLU A 131 9.54 17.49 0.74
C GLU A 131 8.35 16.92 -0.03
N LYS A 132 8.47 16.89 -1.36
CA LYS A 132 7.44 16.36 -2.27
C LYS A 132 7.57 14.88 -2.59
N ARG A 133 8.79 14.34 -2.59
CA ARG A 133 9.10 12.95 -3.00
C ARG A 133 9.13 12.01 -1.80
N GLY A 134 9.85 12.41 -0.76
CA GLY A 134 10.20 11.55 0.36
C GLY A 134 11.30 10.54 0.03
N LYS A 135 11.67 9.77 1.05
CA LYS A 135 12.67 8.72 1.05
C LYS A 135 11.98 7.36 1.20
N ILE A 136 12.44 6.38 0.44
CA ILE A 136 11.80 5.06 0.34
C ILE A 136 12.79 3.94 0.69
N LEU A 137 12.30 2.94 1.41
CA LEU A 137 12.93 1.64 1.62
C LEU A 137 12.08 0.58 0.93
N VAL A 138 12.74 -0.24 0.13
CA VAL A 138 12.19 -1.44 -0.51
C VAL A 138 13.12 -2.62 -0.23
N PRO A 139 12.66 -3.89 -0.33
CA PRO A 139 13.51 -5.06 -0.19
C PRO A 139 14.80 -4.92 -1.01
N PRO A 140 15.99 -5.24 -0.44
CA PRO A 140 16.21 -5.80 0.89
C PRO A 140 16.20 -4.78 2.06
N GLY A 141 16.17 -3.47 1.79
CA GLY A 141 16.14 -2.42 2.82
C GLY A 141 17.51 -1.85 3.21
N ASP A 142 18.51 -2.01 2.35
CA ASP A 142 19.90 -1.69 2.67
C ASP A 142 20.18 -0.20 2.80
N ALA A 143 19.46 0.68 2.10
CA ALA A 143 19.65 2.12 2.21
C ALA A 143 18.36 2.86 1.88
N TRP A 144 18.19 4.05 2.45
CA TRP A 144 17.19 5.00 1.98
C TRP A 144 17.52 5.40 0.54
N ALA A 145 16.51 5.43 -0.31
CA ALA A 145 16.59 5.97 -1.66
C ALA A 145 15.61 7.13 -1.81
N ASP A 146 15.84 8.02 -2.78
CA ASP A 146 14.83 8.98 -3.17
C ASP A 146 13.63 8.27 -3.78
N ASN A 147 12.41 8.69 -3.41
CA ASN A 147 11.25 8.31 -4.19
C ASN A 147 11.40 8.88 -5.61
N PRO A 148 11.28 8.09 -6.69
CA PRO A 148 11.66 8.53 -8.04
C PRO A 148 10.87 9.73 -8.58
N GLN A 149 9.68 9.98 -8.04
CA GLN A 149 8.77 11.04 -8.46
C GLN A 149 8.14 11.75 -7.26
N ASP A 150 7.58 12.93 -7.51
CA ASP A 150 6.77 13.63 -6.52
C ASP A 150 5.49 12.85 -6.22
N LEU A 151 5.05 12.86 -4.96
CA LEU A 151 3.96 11.98 -4.48
C LEU A 151 2.61 12.25 -5.15
N GLU A 152 2.39 13.42 -5.76
CA GLU A 152 1.18 13.72 -6.54
C GLU A 152 1.13 13.00 -7.89
N ARG A 153 2.27 12.54 -8.42
CA ARG A 153 2.31 11.92 -9.74
C ARG A 153 1.59 10.58 -9.69
N ALA A 154 0.71 10.32 -10.65
CA ALA A 154 -0.11 9.11 -10.68
C ALA A 154 0.58 7.87 -11.25
N ALA A 155 1.89 7.93 -11.51
CA ALA A 155 2.67 6.86 -12.12
C ALA A 155 4.16 6.99 -11.76
N ASP A 156 4.91 5.95 -12.10
CA ASP A 156 6.38 5.85 -11.97
C ASP A 156 6.89 5.96 -10.53
N HIS A 157 6.05 5.62 -9.54
CA HIS A 157 6.47 5.38 -8.16
C HIS A 157 5.61 4.34 -7.43
N SER A 158 6.16 3.82 -6.34
CA SER A 158 5.63 2.71 -5.55
C SER A 158 4.15 2.88 -5.14
N PHE A 159 3.82 3.93 -4.38
CA PHE A 159 2.49 4.08 -3.79
C PHE A 159 1.41 4.44 -4.81
N ALA A 160 1.72 5.19 -5.87
CA ALA A 160 0.76 5.42 -6.96
C ALA A 160 0.39 4.11 -7.66
N LYS A 161 1.37 3.25 -7.91
CA LYS A 161 1.11 1.95 -8.54
C LYS A 161 0.38 0.99 -7.60
N ALA A 162 0.78 0.89 -6.34
CA ALA A 162 0.11 0.04 -5.36
C ALA A 162 -1.38 0.45 -5.14
N LEU A 163 -1.67 1.75 -5.23
CA LEU A 163 -3.01 2.32 -5.08
C LEU A 163 -3.77 2.46 -6.41
N GLU A 164 -3.27 1.91 -7.52
CA GLU A 164 -3.89 2.11 -8.84
C GLU A 164 -5.34 1.62 -8.87
N SER A 165 -5.62 0.50 -8.19
CA SER A 165 -6.96 -0.11 -8.08
C SER A 165 -7.87 0.61 -7.08
N VAL A 166 -7.29 1.47 -6.23
CA VAL A 166 -8.03 2.36 -5.33
C VAL A 166 -8.52 3.58 -6.10
N ALA A 167 -7.66 4.16 -6.94
CA ALA A 167 -7.98 5.32 -7.77
C ALA A 167 -8.86 4.97 -8.99
N GLN A 168 -8.64 3.80 -9.60
CA GLN A 168 -9.30 3.38 -10.83
C GLN A 168 -10.24 2.19 -10.62
N ASN A 169 -11.21 2.04 -11.52
CA ASN A 169 -12.13 0.91 -11.44
C ASN A 169 -11.54 -0.34 -12.11
N HIS A 170 -11.12 -1.30 -11.29
CA HIS A 170 -10.56 -2.57 -11.70
C HIS A 170 -11.51 -3.70 -11.23
N GLN A 171 -12.17 -4.40 -12.15
CA GLN A 171 -13.26 -5.33 -11.81
C GLN A 171 -12.85 -6.44 -10.83
N ASP A 172 -11.60 -6.90 -10.97
CA ASP A 172 -11.00 -8.01 -10.22
C ASP A 172 -10.21 -7.54 -8.98
N LYS A 173 -10.32 -6.27 -8.61
CA LYS A 173 -9.58 -5.67 -7.50
C LYS A 173 -10.56 -4.95 -6.62
N ARG A 174 -10.67 -5.42 -5.38
CA ARG A 174 -11.59 -4.91 -4.38
C ARG A 174 -10.80 -4.41 -3.20
N PHE A 175 -11.39 -3.51 -2.42
CA PHE A 175 -10.74 -2.96 -1.27
C PHE A 175 -11.74 -2.38 -0.28
N PHE A 176 -11.28 -2.22 0.95
CA PHE A 176 -11.90 -1.33 1.91
C PHE A 176 -10.86 -0.35 2.44
N ALA A 177 -11.30 0.88 2.69
CA ALA A 177 -10.46 1.95 3.16
C ALA A 177 -11.05 2.55 4.44
N TYR A 178 -10.18 2.87 5.39
CA TYR A 178 -10.57 3.19 6.76
C TYR A 178 -9.69 4.27 7.38
N ASN A 179 -10.21 4.98 8.37
CA ASN A 179 -9.51 6.05 9.08
C ASN A 179 -9.88 6.08 10.58
N ASN A 180 -9.43 7.13 11.29
CA ASN A 180 -9.68 7.40 12.72
C ASN A 180 -9.01 6.45 13.74
N ALA A 181 -8.38 5.36 13.27
CA ALA A 181 -7.45 4.49 14.02
C ALA A 181 -6.43 3.82 13.06
N ALA A 182 -5.36 4.55 12.71
CA ALA A 182 -4.53 4.43 11.49
C ALA A 182 -5.34 4.58 10.19
N PRO A 183 -5.14 5.65 9.41
CA PRO A 183 -5.55 5.65 8.00
C PRO A 183 -4.92 4.46 7.24
N GLY A 184 -5.73 3.74 6.48
CA GLY A 184 -5.24 2.60 5.72
C GLY A 184 -6.22 2.07 4.70
N VAL A 185 -5.72 1.15 3.88
CA VAL A 185 -6.48 0.45 2.85
C VAL A 185 -6.00 -0.99 2.74
N VAL A 186 -6.94 -1.92 2.59
CA VAL A 186 -6.65 -3.31 2.27
C VAL A 186 -7.19 -3.58 0.87
N ILE A 187 -6.31 -3.98 -0.05
CA ILE A 187 -6.61 -4.26 -1.46
C ILE A 187 -6.44 -5.76 -1.67
N LEU A 188 -7.41 -6.41 -2.29
CA LEU A 188 -7.39 -7.84 -2.58
C LEU A 188 -7.71 -8.11 -4.05
N ASP A 189 -7.09 -9.16 -4.57
CA ASP A 189 -7.45 -9.77 -5.84
C ASP A 189 -8.66 -10.68 -5.62
N THR A 190 -9.67 -10.60 -6.49
CA THR A 190 -10.83 -11.52 -6.43
C THR A 190 -10.85 -12.50 -7.60
N THR A 191 -9.77 -12.58 -8.38
CA THR A 191 -9.65 -13.58 -9.46
C THR A 191 -9.15 -14.90 -8.92
N ALA A 192 -10.00 -15.91 -8.83
CA ALA A 192 -9.54 -17.26 -8.53
C ALA A 192 -8.65 -17.79 -9.68
N PRO A 193 -7.50 -18.46 -9.40
CA PRO A 193 -6.98 -18.87 -8.08
C PRO A 193 -5.90 -17.93 -7.50
N ALA A 194 -5.85 -16.65 -7.89
CA ALA A 194 -4.89 -15.70 -7.33
C ALA A 194 -5.08 -15.59 -5.81
N ASP A 195 -3.96 -15.54 -5.08
CA ASP A 195 -3.90 -15.26 -3.66
C ASP A 195 -2.97 -14.05 -3.50
N ALA A 196 -3.53 -12.85 -3.53
CA ALA A 196 -2.72 -11.63 -3.51
C ALA A 196 -3.49 -10.45 -2.91
N ALA A 197 -2.97 -9.93 -1.81
CA ALA A 197 -3.47 -8.72 -1.18
C ALA A 197 -2.34 -7.80 -0.70
N ALA A 198 -2.69 -6.52 -0.51
CA ALA A 198 -1.81 -5.50 0.03
C ALA A 198 -2.51 -4.80 1.17
N TRP A 199 -1.79 -4.58 2.25
CA TRP A 199 -2.23 -3.76 3.36
C TRP A 199 -1.35 -2.53 3.48
N ILE A 200 -1.95 -1.36 3.32
CA ILE A 200 -1.29 -0.07 3.43
C ILE A 200 -1.79 0.64 4.69
N VAL A 201 -0.86 1.09 5.53
CA VAL A 201 -1.12 1.98 6.66
C VAL A 201 -0.30 3.26 6.49
N HIS A 202 -0.88 4.41 6.81
CA HIS A 202 -0.21 5.69 6.65
C HIS A 202 -0.69 6.74 7.65
N THR A 203 -0.04 7.91 7.60
CA THR A 203 -0.33 9.06 8.47
C THR A 203 -0.91 10.26 7.72
N VAL A 204 -1.07 10.17 6.39
CA VAL A 204 -1.57 11.25 5.54
C VAL A 204 -3.11 11.38 5.68
N PRO A 205 -3.66 12.52 6.15
CA PRO A 205 -5.10 12.78 6.15
C PRO A 205 -5.69 12.79 4.73
N ASP A 206 -6.97 12.45 4.60
CA ASP A 206 -7.72 12.48 3.32
C ASP A 206 -7.07 11.74 2.14
N TYR A 207 -6.28 10.71 2.44
CA TYR A 207 -5.57 9.86 1.48
C TYR A 207 -5.84 8.38 1.80
N PRO A 208 -5.78 7.49 0.80
CA PRO A 208 -6.07 7.78 -0.60
C PRO A 208 -7.56 8.17 -0.76
N LYS A 209 -7.90 8.86 -1.85
CA LYS A 209 -9.31 9.10 -2.20
C LYS A 209 -9.82 7.98 -3.13
N PRO A 210 -10.81 7.16 -2.71
CA PRO A 210 -11.30 6.05 -3.52
C PRO A 210 -12.02 6.52 -4.79
N LYS A 211 -11.79 5.79 -5.89
CA LYS A 211 -12.50 5.92 -7.18
C LYS A 211 -12.48 7.33 -7.79
N VAL A 212 -11.46 8.11 -7.46
CA VAL A 212 -11.14 9.39 -8.10
C VAL A 212 -9.71 9.35 -8.63
N ALA A 213 -9.34 10.33 -9.44
CA ALA A 213 -7.96 10.47 -9.92
C ALA A 213 -6.99 10.49 -8.74
N TYR A 214 -5.89 9.73 -8.85
CA TYR A 214 -4.86 9.65 -7.83
C TYR A 214 -4.31 11.05 -7.54
N THR A 215 -4.30 11.43 -6.26
CA THR A 215 -3.78 12.70 -5.78
C THR A 215 -3.09 12.50 -4.44
N PHE A 216 -2.10 13.35 -4.15
CA PHE A 216 -1.56 13.54 -2.81
C PHE A 216 -2.05 14.88 -2.26
N PRO A 217 -2.55 14.97 -1.01
CA PRO A 217 -3.07 16.21 -0.46
C PRO A 217 -1.99 17.30 -0.36
N ALA A 218 -2.19 18.43 -1.05
CA ALA A 218 -1.18 19.48 -1.12
C ALA A 218 -0.88 20.14 0.24
N SER A 219 -1.86 20.19 1.16
CA SER A 219 -1.66 20.69 2.53
C SER A 219 -0.64 19.87 3.32
N GLU A 220 -0.49 18.60 2.97
CA GLU A 220 0.33 17.64 3.72
C GLU A 220 1.80 17.62 3.28
N TYR A 221 2.18 18.41 2.27
CA TYR A 221 3.60 18.61 1.97
C TYR A 221 4.33 19.32 3.11
N ALA A 222 3.65 20.22 3.84
CA ALA A 222 4.23 20.94 4.96
C ALA A 222 4.56 20.04 6.18
N ASN A 223 3.97 18.84 6.24
CA ASN A 223 4.11 17.91 7.35
C ASN A 223 4.97 16.68 6.99
N GLY A 224 5.56 16.05 7.99
CA GLY A 224 6.27 14.78 7.87
C GLY A 224 5.29 13.61 7.94
N HIS A 225 5.39 12.64 7.02
CA HIS A 225 4.49 11.49 6.96
C HIS A 225 5.24 10.18 6.75
N LEU A 226 4.63 9.10 7.21
CA LEU A 226 5.06 7.71 7.04
C LEU A 226 3.95 6.93 6.34
N LEU A 227 4.35 6.09 5.39
CA LEU A 227 3.51 5.09 4.73
C LEU A 227 4.23 3.73 4.80
N LEU A 228 3.48 2.69 5.13
CA LEU A 228 3.93 1.30 5.15
C LEU A 228 2.99 0.48 4.29
N CYS A 229 3.54 -0.29 3.35
CA CYS A 229 2.81 -1.26 2.55
C CYS A 229 3.36 -2.66 2.86
N LEU A 230 2.46 -3.63 3.04
CA LEU A 230 2.76 -5.06 3.20
C LEU A 230 2.03 -5.88 2.13
N THR A 231 2.77 -6.67 1.37
CA THR A 231 2.18 -7.69 0.50
C THR A 231 1.90 -8.93 1.33
N ILE A 232 0.67 -9.40 1.30
CA ILE A 232 0.15 -10.47 2.15
C ILE A 232 -0.66 -11.46 1.32
N SER A 233 -0.74 -12.70 1.79
CA SER A 233 -1.79 -13.61 1.32
C SER A 233 -3.15 -13.14 1.84
N GLU A 234 -4.21 -13.46 1.12
CA GLU A 234 -5.58 -13.15 1.51
C GLU A 234 -6.01 -13.80 2.82
N SER A 235 -5.35 -14.89 3.21
CA SER A 235 -5.55 -15.54 4.52
C SER A 235 -5.17 -14.62 5.69
N GLN A 236 -4.30 -13.61 5.48
CA GLN A 236 -3.91 -12.65 6.51
C GLN A 236 -4.98 -11.56 6.73
N ILE A 237 -5.99 -11.44 5.86
CA ILE A 237 -7.03 -10.40 5.96
C ILE A 237 -7.89 -10.57 7.21
N GLU A 238 -8.25 -11.81 7.60
CA GLU A 238 -9.08 -12.03 8.79
C GLU A 238 -8.35 -11.63 10.09
N PRO A 239 -7.08 -12.02 10.34
CA PRO A 239 -6.29 -11.48 11.45
C PRO A 239 -6.19 -9.94 11.45
N ILE A 240 -5.98 -9.31 10.28
CA ILE A 240 -5.99 -7.85 10.17
C ILE A 240 -7.36 -7.29 10.57
N ALA A 241 -8.45 -7.90 10.09
CA ALA A 241 -9.81 -7.51 10.44
C ALA A 241 -10.07 -7.66 11.95
N VAL A 242 -9.56 -8.69 12.62
CA VAL A 242 -9.65 -8.82 14.09
C VAL A 242 -8.97 -7.66 14.80
N ALA A 243 -7.77 -7.26 14.33
CA ALA A 243 -7.06 -6.12 14.88
C ALA A 243 -7.83 -4.81 14.67
N LEU A 244 -8.33 -4.58 13.46
CA LEU A 244 -9.10 -3.38 13.13
C LEU A 244 -10.46 -3.35 13.85
N PHE A 245 -11.15 -4.49 14.00
CA PHE A 245 -12.44 -4.58 14.69
C PHE A 245 -12.36 -4.13 16.15
N VAL A 246 -11.25 -4.43 16.84
CA VAL A 246 -10.99 -3.93 18.21
C VAL A 246 -10.72 -2.42 18.23
N ALA A 247 -10.03 -1.90 17.22
CA ALA A 247 -9.77 -0.47 17.08
C ALA A 247 -10.98 0.32 16.57
N ALA A 248 -11.99 -0.34 15.98
CA ALA A 248 -13.20 0.26 15.45
C ALA A 248 -12.93 1.51 14.58
N PRO A 249 -12.08 1.42 13.53
CA PRO A 249 -11.86 2.53 12.62
C PRO A 249 -13.15 2.84 11.83
N PHE A 250 -13.24 4.04 11.29
CA PHE A 250 -14.34 4.38 10.39
C PHE A 250 -14.03 3.88 8.98
N ILE A 251 -14.84 2.94 8.48
CA ILE A 251 -14.77 2.44 7.11
C ILE A 251 -15.47 3.44 6.19
N TYR A 252 -14.69 4.24 5.44
CA TYR A 252 -15.23 5.28 4.56
C TYR A 252 -15.44 4.78 3.12
N TYR A 253 -14.91 3.61 2.79
CA TYR A 253 -15.17 2.94 1.51
C TYR A 253 -15.04 1.43 1.65
N ASN A 254 -15.93 0.69 0.98
CA ASN A 254 -15.89 -0.76 0.88
C ASN A 254 -16.53 -1.22 -0.44
N ASP A 255 -15.81 -2.00 -1.24
CA ASP A 255 -16.38 -2.75 -2.37
C ASP A 255 -16.05 -4.26 -2.32
N VAL A 256 -15.66 -4.77 -1.15
CA VAL A 256 -15.36 -6.20 -0.94
C VAL A 256 -16.66 -7.03 -1.07
N PRO A 257 -16.68 -8.06 -1.95
CA PRO A 257 -17.90 -8.80 -2.27
C PRO A 257 -18.27 -9.82 -1.18
N ASP A 258 -19.54 -10.22 -1.16
CA ASP A 258 -20.09 -11.18 -0.19
C ASP A 258 -19.32 -12.51 -0.14
N ALA A 259 -18.82 -12.99 -1.28
CA ALA A 259 -18.02 -14.21 -1.36
C ALA A 259 -16.76 -14.14 -0.48
N GLU A 260 -16.13 -12.96 -0.38
CA GLU A 260 -14.92 -12.76 0.43
C GLU A 260 -15.25 -12.58 1.93
N VAL A 261 -16.34 -11.88 2.24
CA VAL A 261 -16.69 -11.62 3.65
C VAL A 261 -17.39 -12.80 4.32
N ASN A 262 -18.06 -13.66 3.56
CA ASN A 262 -18.76 -14.83 4.12
C ASN A 262 -17.80 -15.90 4.66
N THR A 263 -16.54 -15.92 4.19
CA THR A 263 -15.48 -16.79 4.71
C THR A 263 -14.68 -16.13 5.85
N ARG A 264 -14.91 -14.83 6.11
CA ARG A 264 -14.13 -13.99 7.03
C ARG A 264 -15.07 -13.29 8.03
N PRO A 265 -15.48 -13.96 9.11
CA PRO A 265 -16.55 -13.50 9.98
C PRO A 265 -16.25 -12.18 10.67
N THR A 266 -15.00 -11.92 11.07
CA THR A 266 -14.63 -10.64 11.70
C THR A 266 -14.56 -9.52 10.68
N LEU A 267 -14.06 -9.79 9.47
CA LEU A 267 -14.11 -8.84 8.36
C LEU A 267 -15.55 -8.41 8.07
N LYS A 268 -16.49 -9.36 7.99
CA LYS A 268 -17.91 -9.04 7.78
C LYS A 268 -18.45 -8.07 8.83
N LYS A 269 -18.17 -8.31 10.12
CA LYS A 269 -18.56 -7.42 11.22
C LYS A 269 -17.94 -6.04 11.09
N LEU A 270 -16.64 -5.97 10.81
CA LEU A 270 -15.91 -4.73 10.62
C LEU A 270 -16.51 -3.88 9.49
N LEU A 271 -16.78 -4.49 8.33
CA LEU A 271 -17.35 -3.81 7.17
C LEU A 271 -18.81 -3.41 7.36
N ASN A 272 -19.55 -4.12 8.22
CA ASN A 272 -20.89 -3.73 8.66
C ASN A 272 -20.90 -2.59 9.71
N GLY A 273 -19.74 -2.11 10.14
CA GLY A 273 -19.63 -1.07 11.15
C GLY A 273 -19.93 -1.54 12.58
N GLU A 274 -19.93 -2.85 12.82
CA GLU A 274 -20.03 -3.38 14.18
C GLU A 274 -18.77 -3.03 15.00
N THR A 275 -18.93 -2.93 16.32
CA THR A 275 -17.82 -2.61 17.23
C THR A 275 -17.69 -3.64 18.35
N ALA A 276 -16.46 -3.84 18.83
CA ALA A 276 -16.20 -4.74 19.94
C ALA A 276 -16.78 -4.19 21.27
N ILE A 277 -17.99 -4.63 21.62
CA ILE A 277 -18.67 -4.24 22.86
C ILE A 277 -18.32 -5.12 24.07
N LYS A 278 -17.79 -6.32 23.84
CA LYS A 278 -17.38 -7.29 24.88
C LYS A 278 -15.86 -7.44 24.90
N PRO A 279 -15.27 -7.75 26.07
CA PRO A 279 -13.85 -8.10 26.17
C PRO A 279 -13.48 -9.29 25.27
N PRO A 280 -12.21 -9.38 24.82
CA PRO A 280 -11.10 -8.48 25.15
C PRO A 280 -11.12 -7.16 24.37
N PHE A 281 -10.77 -6.06 25.04
CA PHE A 281 -10.66 -4.71 24.44
C PHE A 281 -9.25 -4.39 23.91
N LEU A 282 -8.42 -5.44 23.83
CA LEU A 282 -7.05 -5.42 23.35
C LEU A 282 -6.83 -6.69 22.55
N THR A 283 -6.11 -6.59 21.45
CA THR A 283 -5.69 -7.77 20.69
C THR A 283 -4.25 -7.63 20.21
N LYS A 284 -3.59 -8.79 20.07
CA LYS A 284 -2.34 -8.94 19.35
C LYS A 284 -2.55 -9.99 18.28
N GLN A 285 -2.42 -9.61 17.03
CA GLN A 285 -2.46 -10.52 15.90
C GLN A 285 -1.05 -10.69 15.35
N ASN A 286 -0.71 -11.92 14.95
CA ASN A 286 0.52 -12.18 14.22
C ASN A 286 0.11 -12.50 12.78
N ILE A 287 0.68 -11.79 11.84
CA ILE A 287 0.55 -12.06 10.40
C ILE A 287 1.95 -12.23 9.81
N VAL A 288 2.01 -12.61 8.55
CA VAL A 288 3.25 -12.67 7.79
C VAL A 288 3.08 -12.01 6.43
N THR A 289 4.17 -11.48 5.88
CA THR A 289 4.21 -11.07 4.47
C THR A 289 4.24 -12.30 3.55
N GLN A 290 3.95 -12.10 2.26
CA GLN A 290 3.86 -13.20 1.28
C GLN A 290 5.22 -13.59 0.66
N GLY A 291 6.25 -12.79 0.87
CA GLY A 291 7.58 -12.99 0.31
C GLY A 291 8.26 -14.27 0.77
N ALA A 292 9.37 -14.59 0.12
CA ALA A 292 10.23 -15.73 0.48
C ALA A 292 11.62 -15.18 0.83
N PRO A 293 12.04 -15.21 2.11
CA PRO A 293 11.30 -15.69 3.28
C PRO A 293 10.16 -14.74 3.72
N ALA A 294 9.14 -15.31 4.36
CA ALA A 294 8.02 -14.54 4.90
C ALA A 294 8.48 -13.75 6.15
N ILE A 295 8.06 -12.50 6.26
CA ILE A 295 8.47 -11.61 7.35
C ILE A 295 7.38 -11.56 8.42
N PRO A 296 7.68 -11.86 9.70
CA PRO A 296 6.72 -11.74 10.79
C PRO A 296 6.29 -10.30 11.02
N VAL A 297 4.99 -10.09 11.21
CA VAL A 297 4.40 -8.80 11.57
C VAL A 297 3.44 -8.98 12.74
N GLN A 298 3.60 -8.15 13.78
CA GLN A 298 2.71 -8.11 14.93
C GLN A 298 1.82 -6.88 14.84
N VAL A 299 0.50 -7.08 14.93
CA VAL A 299 -0.49 -6.00 14.95
C VAL A 299 -1.07 -5.90 16.35
N PHE A 300 -0.86 -4.76 17.00
CA PHE A 300 -1.44 -4.45 18.30
C PHE A 300 -2.60 -3.49 18.12
N SER A 301 -3.74 -3.81 18.72
CA SER A 301 -4.89 -2.90 18.67
C SER A 301 -5.57 -2.81 20.03
N LYS A 302 -6.10 -1.63 20.33
CA LYS A 302 -6.92 -1.38 21.52
C LYS A 302 -8.16 -0.58 21.16
N SER A 303 -9.23 -0.79 21.92
CA SER A 303 -10.38 0.11 21.89
C SER A 303 -10.22 1.23 22.93
N GLU A 304 -11.03 2.28 22.80
CA GLU A 304 -11.19 3.34 23.81
C GLU A 304 -11.63 2.81 25.20
N ARG A 305 -12.24 1.62 25.26
CA ARG A 305 -12.70 0.98 26.50
C ARG A 305 -11.55 0.39 27.32
N SER A 306 -10.43 0.08 26.67
CA SER A 306 -9.26 -0.49 27.35
C SER A 306 -8.62 0.45 28.38
N LYS A 307 -8.73 1.77 28.15
CA LYS A 307 -8.06 2.84 28.93
C LYS A 307 -6.54 2.65 29.06
N TYR A 308 -5.94 1.81 28.21
CA TYR A 308 -4.51 1.56 28.19
C TYR A 308 -3.80 2.49 27.21
N GLU A 309 -2.57 2.83 27.60
CA GLU A 309 -1.60 3.58 26.80
C GLU A 309 -0.84 2.56 25.91
N ILE A 310 -0.94 2.69 24.58
CA ILE A 310 -0.43 1.69 23.63
C ILE A 310 1.07 1.40 23.70
N TYR A 311 1.92 2.39 23.96
CA TYR A 311 3.37 2.22 23.96
C TYR A 311 3.84 1.43 25.18
N GLN A 312 3.52 1.87 26.39
CA GLN A 312 3.99 1.28 27.64
C GLN A 312 3.19 0.04 28.04
N LYS A 313 1.86 0.14 28.04
CA LYS A 313 1.01 -0.89 28.66
C LYS A 313 0.75 -2.06 27.74
N ILE A 314 1.02 -1.91 26.44
CA ILE A 314 0.74 -2.92 25.41
C ILE A 314 2.05 -3.31 24.72
N ILE A 315 2.64 -2.44 23.89
CA ILE A 315 3.79 -2.79 23.04
C ILE A 315 5.03 -3.12 23.88
N SER A 316 5.47 -2.22 24.77
CA SER A 316 6.64 -2.44 25.63
C SER A 316 6.48 -3.65 26.54
N LYS A 317 5.28 -3.91 27.07
CA LYS A 317 4.99 -5.13 27.84
C LYS A 317 5.12 -6.40 27.02
N GLN A 318 4.68 -6.37 25.76
CA GLN A 318 4.78 -7.53 24.88
C GLN A 318 6.23 -7.78 24.44
N LEU A 319 6.94 -6.72 24.04
CA LEU A 319 8.31 -6.83 23.54
C LEU A 319 9.31 -7.15 24.66
N LYS A 320 9.00 -6.75 25.90
CA LYS A 320 9.88 -6.90 27.09
C LYS A 320 11.29 -6.32 26.86
N LYS A 321 11.37 -5.22 26.10
CA LYS A 321 12.61 -4.52 25.75
C LYS A 321 12.49 -3.02 26.07
N THR A 322 13.64 -2.38 26.28
CA THR A 322 13.74 -0.92 26.15
C THR A 322 13.33 -0.51 24.74
N ILE A 323 12.50 0.52 24.61
CA ILE A 323 12.04 1.06 23.33
C ILE A 323 12.44 2.54 23.20
N LYS A 324 12.78 2.95 21.98
CA LYS A 324 12.96 4.35 21.58
C LYS A 324 11.72 4.78 20.79
N VAL A 325 11.13 5.92 21.17
CA VAL A 325 9.86 6.42 20.61
C VAL A 325 10.07 7.78 19.94
N TRP A 326 9.69 7.86 18.67
CA TRP A 326 9.50 9.12 17.94
C TRP A 326 8.01 9.39 17.79
N SER A 327 7.56 10.56 18.24
CA SER A 327 6.16 10.95 18.23
C SER A 327 6.02 12.40 18.70
N ARG A 328 5.03 13.12 18.19
CA ARG A 328 4.52 14.34 18.85
C ARG A 328 4.10 14.04 20.29
N ARG A 329 4.30 14.99 21.19
CA ARG A 329 4.13 14.79 22.64
C ARG A 329 3.25 15.87 23.25
N ASP A 330 2.47 15.49 24.25
CA ASP A 330 1.68 16.40 25.08
C ASP A 330 2.47 16.99 26.27
N LYS A 331 3.78 16.67 26.36
CA LYS A 331 4.69 16.98 27.47
C LYS A 331 4.28 16.38 28.83
N LYS A 332 3.24 15.55 28.88
CA LYS A 332 2.77 14.90 30.12
C LYS A 332 3.36 13.49 30.26
N LEU A 333 3.42 12.73 29.17
CA LEU A 333 4.17 11.48 29.15
C LEU A 333 5.67 11.78 29.00
N LYS A 334 6.46 11.32 29.98
CA LYS A 334 7.92 11.46 30.00
C LYS A 334 8.60 10.13 29.68
N ALA A 335 9.90 10.18 29.39
CA ALA A 335 10.74 8.99 29.38
C ALA A 335 10.53 8.19 30.67
N ASN A 336 10.47 6.87 30.57
CA ASN A 336 10.15 6.00 31.70
C ASN A 336 11.22 4.95 31.89
N CYS A 337 12.03 5.12 32.94
CA CYS A 337 13.14 4.23 33.25
C CYS A 337 12.95 3.52 34.59
N LYS A 338 11.68 3.37 35.03
CA LYS A 338 11.34 2.76 36.32
C LYS A 338 11.51 1.24 36.33
N ILE A 339 11.57 0.60 35.16
CA ILE A 339 11.58 -0.85 35.04
C ILE A 339 12.89 -1.25 34.35
N PRO A 340 13.84 -1.86 35.10
CA PRO A 340 15.12 -2.28 34.55
C PRO A 340 14.94 -3.14 33.28
N GLY A 341 15.70 -2.83 32.23
CA GLY A 341 15.65 -3.54 30.93
C GLY A 341 14.38 -3.28 30.09
N ARG A 342 13.46 -2.43 30.55
CA ARG A 342 12.24 -2.05 29.84
C ARG A 342 11.97 -0.55 29.98
N HIS A 343 12.93 0.24 29.51
CA HIS A 343 12.78 1.70 29.49
C HIS A 343 11.95 2.17 28.29
N ILE A 344 11.36 3.35 28.40
CA ILE A 344 10.82 4.11 27.28
C ILE A 344 11.68 5.34 27.13
N LEU A 345 12.48 5.37 26.07
CA LEU A 345 13.35 6.46 25.70
C LEU A 345 12.67 7.27 24.59
N LEU A 346 12.87 8.57 24.61
CA LEU A 346 12.21 9.49 23.69
C LEU A 346 13.24 10.03 22.71
N VAL A 347 13.02 9.85 21.40
CA VAL A 347 13.98 10.29 20.36
C VAL A 347 14.04 11.81 20.32
N SER A 348 15.24 12.38 20.43
CA SER A 348 15.42 13.83 20.47
C SER A 348 15.14 14.48 19.11
N SER A 349 14.47 15.63 19.14
CA SER A 349 14.22 16.47 17.95
C SER A 349 15.38 17.45 17.74
N PRO A 350 15.78 17.76 16.49
CA PRO A 350 15.30 17.16 15.24
C PRO A 350 15.96 15.81 14.93
N ILE A 351 15.29 15.00 14.10
CA ILE A 351 15.87 13.82 13.45
C ILE A 351 16.32 14.15 12.02
N SER A 352 17.10 13.25 11.42
CA SER A 352 17.47 13.31 10.00
C SER A 352 17.17 11.99 9.32
N VAL A 353 16.34 12.02 8.27
CA VAL A 353 16.05 10.88 7.41
C VAL A 353 16.81 11.08 6.10
N ASP A 354 17.93 10.39 5.95
CA ASP A 354 18.81 10.52 4.77
C ASP A 354 19.16 11.99 4.44
N ASN A 355 19.73 12.69 5.43
CA ASN A 355 20.09 14.11 5.38
C ASN A 355 18.92 15.10 5.30
N GLN A 356 17.67 14.64 5.30
CA GLN A 356 16.49 15.51 5.36
C GLN A 356 16.01 15.66 6.81
N ALA A 357 16.01 16.89 7.32
CA ALA A 357 15.64 17.17 8.71
C ALA A 357 14.13 17.03 8.93
N SER A 358 13.75 16.49 10.09
CA SER A 358 12.37 16.50 10.57
C SER A 358 12.30 16.87 12.04
N SER A 359 11.34 17.72 12.41
CA SER A 359 11.11 18.15 13.79
C SER A 359 9.75 17.70 14.28
N LEU A 360 9.61 17.51 15.60
CA LEU A 360 8.36 17.08 16.21
C LEU A 360 7.16 17.97 15.82
N GLU A 361 7.37 19.28 15.69
CA GLU A 361 6.31 20.26 15.39
C GLU A 361 5.77 20.10 13.97
N LYS A 362 6.61 19.62 13.04
CA LYS A 362 6.26 19.47 11.63
C LYS A 362 6.09 18.02 11.20
N ASP A 363 6.27 17.04 12.08
CA ASP A 363 6.18 15.62 11.75
C ASP A 363 4.99 14.96 12.47
N VAL A 364 4.05 14.35 11.74
CA VAL A 364 2.87 13.69 12.34
C VAL A 364 3.08 12.19 12.53
N THR A 365 4.26 11.67 12.20
CA THR A 365 4.57 10.25 12.33
C THR A 365 4.75 9.86 13.78
N ASN A 366 4.32 8.64 14.10
CA ASN A 366 4.64 8.02 15.37
C ASN A 366 5.16 6.62 15.11
N TRP A 367 6.34 6.34 15.62
CA TRP A 367 6.99 5.05 15.45
C TRP A 367 7.89 4.73 16.64
N LEU A 368 8.19 3.45 16.80
CA LEU A 368 9.11 2.98 17.82
C LEU A 368 9.96 1.83 17.30
N ILE A 369 11.11 1.68 17.94
CA ILE A 369 12.02 0.55 17.78
C ILE A 369 12.47 0.08 19.18
N PRO A 370 12.77 -1.21 19.38
CA PRO A 370 13.51 -1.63 20.57
C PRO A 370 14.93 -1.06 20.54
N GLU A 371 15.61 -0.95 21.68
CA GLU A 371 17.02 -0.51 21.71
C GLU A 371 17.94 -1.51 20.98
N ASN A 372 17.61 -2.80 21.07
CA ASN A 372 18.29 -3.89 20.38
C ASN A 372 17.26 -4.83 19.74
N GLY A 373 17.49 -5.25 18.50
CA GLY A 373 16.69 -6.27 17.83
C GLY A 373 16.52 -6.00 16.35
N ASP A 374 15.32 -6.30 15.87
CA ASP A 374 14.97 -6.41 14.47
C ASP A 374 13.53 -5.93 14.22
N ILE A 375 12.96 -5.13 15.12
CA ILE A 375 11.56 -4.71 15.04
C ILE A 375 11.47 -3.22 14.74
N PHE A 376 10.62 -2.86 13.78
CA PHE A 376 10.15 -1.51 13.57
C PHE A 376 8.63 -1.47 13.70
N CYS A 377 8.10 -0.51 14.45
CA CYS A 377 6.66 -0.35 14.64
C CYS A 377 6.18 1.04 14.18
N ALA A 378 5.21 1.07 13.28
CA ALA A 378 4.41 2.26 13.00
C ALA A 378 3.20 2.29 13.94
N VAL A 379 2.93 3.45 14.55
CA VAL A 379 1.83 3.63 15.51
C VAL A 379 0.96 4.80 15.06
N ASP A 380 -0.36 4.61 15.08
CA ASP A 380 -1.29 5.63 14.60
C ASP A 380 -1.49 6.80 15.56
N LYS A 381 -1.40 6.54 16.87
CA LYS A 381 -1.58 7.53 17.91
C LYS A 381 -0.26 8.07 18.46
N PRO A 382 -0.21 9.37 18.80
CA PRO A 382 0.97 9.94 19.43
C PRO A 382 1.18 9.40 20.85
N TYR A 383 2.42 9.49 21.31
CA TYR A 383 2.83 9.33 22.70
C TYR A 383 2.31 10.51 23.55
N ALA A 384 1.00 10.48 23.83
CA ALA A 384 0.27 11.44 24.63
C ALA A 384 -0.67 10.73 25.63
N ILE A 385 -1.15 11.42 26.67
CA ILE A 385 -2.13 10.87 27.61
C ILE A 385 -3.50 10.71 26.96
N SER A 386 -3.89 11.61 26.06
CA SER A 386 -5.24 11.64 25.44
C SER A 386 -5.58 10.32 24.74
N GLN A 387 -4.61 9.72 24.05
CA GLN A 387 -4.82 8.46 23.33
C GLN A 387 -5.28 7.30 24.21
N LYS A 388 -5.11 7.34 25.55
CA LYS A 388 -5.68 6.32 26.45
C LYS A 388 -7.19 6.16 26.25
N TYR A 389 -7.85 7.25 25.89
CA TYR A 389 -9.29 7.33 25.66
C TYR A 389 -9.68 7.19 24.19
N GLU A 390 -8.71 6.95 23.31
CA GLU A 390 -8.92 6.75 21.87
C GLU A 390 -8.65 5.28 21.50
N PRO A 391 -9.22 4.75 20.41
CA PRO A 391 -8.71 3.54 19.81
C PRO A 391 -7.28 3.75 19.26
N ALA A 392 -6.50 2.69 19.12
CA ALA A 392 -5.16 2.77 18.54
C ALA A 392 -4.74 1.44 17.90
N VAL A 393 -3.88 1.53 16.89
CA VAL A 393 -3.27 0.42 16.15
C VAL A 393 -1.77 0.66 16.02
N ALA A 394 -0.99 -0.40 16.23
CA ALA A 394 0.43 -0.43 15.89
C ALA A 394 0.76 -1.65 15.03
N VAL A 395 1.51 -1.41 13.96
CA VAL A 395 1.98 -2.45 13.02
C VAL A 395 3.49 -2.58 13.18
N CYS A 396 3.94 -3.73 13.67
CA CYS A 396 5.33 -4.01 14.02
C CYS A 396 5.91 -5.08 13.09
N ILE A 397 6.75 -4.69 12.15
CA ILE A 397 7.47 -5.60 11.24
C ILE A 397 8.78 -6.05 11.88
N GLN A 398 9.06 -7.35 11.82
CA GLN A 398 10.31 -7.95 12.31
C GLN A 398 11.30 -8.07 11.15
N LEU A 399 11.96 -6.96 10.81
CA LEU A 399 13.01 -6.90 9.80
C LEU A 399 14.21 -6.05 10.24
N ALA A 400 15.38 -6.70 10.36
CA ALA A 400 16.62 -6.09 10.84
C ALA A 400 17.07 -4.87 10.00
N ASN A 401 16.85 -4.90 8.69
CA ASN A 401 17.27 -3.81 7.80
C ASN A 401 16.46 -2.53 8.06
N ILE A 402 15.13 -2.61 8.18
CA ILE A 402 14.31 -1.44 8.55
C ILE A 402 14.69 -0.97 9.95
N PHE A 403 14.83 -1.89 10.91
CA PHE A 403 15.27 -1.55 12.26
C PHE A 403 16.58 -0.75 12.25
N ALA A 404 17.60 -1.18 11.51
CA ALA A 404 18.89 -0.51 11.44
C ALA A 404 18.78 0.93 10.90
N ARG A 405 17.92 1.17 9.91
CA ARG A 405 17.67 2.51 9.34
C ARG A 405 17.02 3.44 10.38
N PHE A 406 15.98 2.96 11.07
CA PHE A 406 15.33 3.76 12.12
C PHE A 406 16.18 3.90 13.39
N ASN A 407 17.03 2.93 13.71
CA ASN A 407 17.97 3.06 14.84
C ASN A 407 19.04 4.12 14.58
N THR A 408 19.47 4.27 13.32
CA THR A 408 20.37 5.36 12.90
C THR A 408 19.69 6.73 13.07
N ILE A 409 18.40 6.83 12.70
CA ILE A 409 17.59 8.03 12.89
C ILE A 409 17.43 8.33 14.40
N ALA A 410 17.22 7.30 15.22
CA ALA A 410 17.06 7.36 16.67
C ALA A 410 18.40 7.39 17.47
N ALA A 411 19.45 7.98 16.90
CA ALA A 411 20.77 8.02 17.53
C ALA A 411 20.80 8.86 18.82
N LYS A 412 19.98 9.91 18.90
CA LYS A 412 19.86 10.77 20.08
C LYS A 412 18.53 10.55 20.77
N VAL A 413 18.58 10.34 22.08
CA VAL A 413 17.39 10.17 22.94
C VAL A 413 17.50 11.07 24.16
N ASP A 414 16.36 11.52 24.65
CA ASP A 414 16.27 12.31 25.87
C ASP A 414 16.66 11.43 27.07
N SER A 415 17.42 12.00 27.99
CA SER A 415 17.83 11.33 29.22
C SER A 415 16.62 10.96 30.08
N CYS A 416 16.71 9.82 30.76
CA CYS A 416 15.79 9.50 31.85
C CYS A 416 15.87 10.60 32.92
N SER A 417 14.77 11.32 33.15
CA SER A 417 14.64 12.34 34.20
C SER A 417 14.05 11.77 35.48
#